data_AF-A0A1H4RZS6-F1
#
_entry.id   AF-A0A1H4RZS6-F1
#
_cell.length_a   1.000
_cell.length_b   1.000
_cell.length_c   1.000
_cell.angle_alpha   90.00
_cell.angle_beta   90.00
_cell.angle_gamma   90.00
#
_symmetry.space_group_name_H-M   'P 1'
#
loop_
_entity.id
_entity.type
_entity.pdbx_description
1 polymer ?
#
loop_
_entity_poly.entity_id
_entity_poly.type
_entity_poly.pdbx_seq_one_letter_code
_entity_poly.pdbx_strand_id
1 'polypeptide(L)'
;MNLRTRLSGAWSLLTGRGDDAAVCSFCGQSRFQVEQVIAGPGATAICNRCVFICNQVLLEHAGPPGFRRQADGPHGRTISISLSHSEPILDTVERVALEALLRALIAALPDSRLVGWSYLHGQDRFDLLTVEIETTSGQTAEDMQALAAAHWQRLRDISLAARQAPANGEVPPLIAIGETAMQAARTFADAVAQAATKDQNAPV
;
A
#
# COMPACT_ATOMS: atom_id res chain seq x y z
N MET A 1 -2.62 -28.99 -12.58
CA MET A 1 -2.67 -28.56 -11.16
C MET A 1 -3.94 -29.15 -10.53
N ASN A 2 -3.86 -29.88 -9.42
CA ASN A 2 -5.03 -30.56 -8.85
C ASN A 2 -5.88 -29.63 -7.97
N LEU A 3 -7.21 -29.82 -8.00
CA LEU A 3 -8.20 -29.02 -7.27
C LEU A 3 -7.91 -28.94 -5.75
N ARG A 4 -7.39 -30.03 -5.20
CA ARG A 4 -7.02 -30.16 -3.79
C ARG A 4 -5.96 -29.14 -3.36
N THR A 5 -4.99 -28.83 -4.21
CA THR A 5 -3.92 -27.86 -3.93
C THR A 5 -4.45 -26.42 -3.92
N ARG A 6 -5.43 -26.11 -4.79
CA ARG A 6 -6.09 -24.80 -4.81
C ARG A 6 -6.94 -24.56 -3.56
N LEU A 7 -7.68 -25.58 -3.13
CA LEU A 7 -8.51 -25.51 -1.91
C LEU A 7 -7.66 -25.38 -0.64
N SER A 8 -6.53 -26.07 -0.58
CA SER A 8 -5.55 -25.94 0.52
C SER A 8 -5.01 -24.52 0.65
N GLY A 9 -4.62 -23.88 -0.46
CA GLY A 9 -4.12 -22.51 -0.46
C GLY A 9 -5.20 -21.49 -0.07
N ALA A 10 -6.42 -21.65 -0.58
CA ALA A 10 -7.57 -20.80 -0.21
C ALA A 10 -7.93 -20.92 1.29
N TRP A 11 -7.91 -22.14 1.84
CA TRP A 11 -8.20 -22.38 3.25
C TRP A 11 -7.11 -21.80 4.18
N SER A 12 -5.86 -21.84 3.76
CA SER A 12 -4.73 -21.26 4.51
C SER A 12 -4.81 -19.73 4.59
N LEU A 13 -5.23 -19.06 3.52
CA LEU A 13 -5.50 -17.61 3.52
C LEU A 13 -6.70 -17.23 4.39
N LEU A 14 -7.73 -18.08 4.42
CA LEU A 14 -8.95 -17.82 5.18
C LEU A 14 -8.81 -18.04 6.69
N THR A 15 -7.93 -18.95 7.12
CA THR A 15 -7.88 -19.39 8.53
C THR A 15 -6.64 -18.96 9.29
N GLY A 16 -5.62 -18.40 8.62
CA GLY A 16 -4.41 -17.87 9.28
C GLY A 16 -3.60 -18.90 10.08
N ARG A 17 -3.96 -20.20 10.01
CA ARG A 17 -3.27 -21.30 10.66
C ARG A 17 -2.70 -22.21 9.58
N GLY A 18 -1.38 -22.33 9.53
CA GLY A 18 -0.74 -23.41 8.80
C GLY A 18 0.74 -23.15 8.62
N ASP A 19 1.55 -23.92 9.32
CA ASP A 19 2.97 -24.04 9.03
C ASP A 19 3.26 -24.65 7.63
N ASP A 20 2.22 -24.96 6.84
CA ASP A 20 2.24 -25.36 5.42
C ASP A 20 1.82 -24.23 4.45
N ALA A 21 1.62 -22.99 4.93
CA ALA A 21 0.91 -21.91 4.21
C ALA A 21 1.60 -21.34 2.97
N ALA A 22 2.91 -21.47 2.83
CA ALA A 22 3.65 -20.92 1.70
C ALA A 22 3.99 -22.01 0.68
N VAL A 23 3.12 -22.15 -0.33
CA VAL A 23 3.36 -22.99 -1.51
C VAL A 23 3.77 -22.13 -2.71
N CYS A 24 4.76 -22.57 -3.47
CA CYS A 24 5.15 -21.90 -4.70
C CYS A 24 4.01 -21.98 -5.72
N SER A 25 3.55 -20.85 -6.23
CA SER A 25 2.48 -20.77 -7.24
C SER A 25 2.86 -21.39 -8.60
N PHE A 26 4.16 -21.56 -8.86
CA PHE A 26 4.69 -22.05 -10.13
C PHE A 26 4.88 -23.57 -10.13
N CYS A 27 5.50 -24.14 -9.09
CA CYS A 27 5.78 -25.58 -9.02
C CYS A 27 4.92 -26.34 -8.00
N GLY A 28 4.14 -25.64 -7.18
CA GLY A 28 3.26 -26.22 -6.15
C GLY A 28 3.96 -26.81 -4.93
N GLN A 29 5.29 -26.67 -4.83
CA GLN A 29 6.06 -27.18 -3.70
C GLN A 29 5.88 -26.31 -2.46
N SER A 30 5.82 -26.93 -1.29
CA SER A 30 5.76 -26.22 -0.01
C SER A 30 7.14 -25.71 0.43
N ARG A 31 7.17 -24.79 1.39
CA ARG A 31 8.41 -24.30 2.02
C ARG A 31 9.32 -25.37 2.62
N PHE A 32 8.81 -26.59 2.86
CA PHE A 32 9.62 -27.72 3.36
C PHE A 32 10.32 -28.50 2.26
N GLN A 33 9.89 -28.34 1.00
CA GLN A 33 10.41 -29.07 -0.16
C GLN A 33 11.42 -28.26 -0.98
N VAL A 34 11.63 -26.99 -0.61
CA VAL A 34 12.51 -26.04 -1.28
C VAL A 34 13.22 -25.19 -0.24
N GLU A 35 14.40 -24.69 -0.57
CA GLU A 35 15.24 -23.94 0.38
C GLU A 35 14.61 -22.60 0.80
N GLN A 36 13.92 -21.93 -0.14
CA GLN A 36 13.29 -20.64 0.12
C GLN A 36 12.03 -20.45 -0.73
N VAL A 37 11.01 -19.82 -0.14
CA VAL A 37 9.81 -19.32 -0.81
C VAL A 37 9.67 -17.84 -0.53
N ILE A 38 9.51 -17.04 -1.59
CA ILE A 38 9.30 -15.59 -1.55
C ILE A 38 7.82 -15.33 -1.83
N ALA A 39 7.10 -14.71 -0.88
CA ALA A 39 5.70 -14.33 -1.04
C ALA A 39 5.57 -12.89 -1.55
N GLY A 40 4.69 -12.67 -2.52
CA GLY A 40 4.33 -11.37 -3.07
C GLY A 40 2.85 -11.03 -2.84
N PRO A 41 2.45 -9.78 -3.13
CA PRO A 41 1.06 -9.33 -3.01
C PRO A 41 0.11 -10.17 -3.90
N GLY A 42 -1.14 -10.31 -3.46
CA GLY A 42 -2.16 -11.06 -4.21
C GLY A 42 -2.04 -12.59 -4.13
N ALA A 43 -1.54 -13.13 -3.01
CA ALA A 43 -1.41 -14.58 -2.76
C ALA A 43 -0.52 -15.33 -3.77
N THR A 44 0.46 -14.64 -4.35
CA THR A 44 1.45 -15.25 -5.27
C THR A 44 2.74 -15.51 -4.51
N ALA A 45 3.37 -16.66 -4.72
CA ALA A 45 4.67 -16.97 -4.14
C ALA A 45 5.56 -17.74 -5.12
N ILE A 46 6.87 -17.55 -5.04
CA ILE A 46 7.86 -18.21 -5.90
C ILE A 46 9.01 -18.78 -5.08
N CYS A 47 9.45 -20.00 -5.39
CA CYS A 47 10.60 -20.60 -4.73
C CYS A 47 11.92 -20.36 -5.47
N ASN A 48 13.04 -20.53 -4.75
CA ASN A 48 14.39 -20.40 -5.30
C ASN A 48 14.61 -21.22 -6.59
N ARG A 49 14.13 -22.47 -6.64
CA ARG A 49 14.22 -23.32 -7.85
C ARG A 49 13.48 -22.72 -9.04
N CYS A 50 12.29 -22.16 -8.83
CA CYS A 50 11.52 -21.54 -9.91
C CYS A 50 12.19 -20.26 -10.39
N VAL A 51 12.74 -19.45 -9.49
CA VAL A 51 13.55 -18.28 -9.85
C VAL A 51 14.73 -18.68 -10.75
N PHE A 52 15.44 -19.76 -10.40
CA PHE A 52 16.55 -20.26 -11.21
C PHE A 52 16.12 -20.65 -12.62
N ILE A 53 15.04 -21.43 -12.76
CA ILE A 53 14.51 -21.84 -14.06
C ILE A 53 14.06 -20.62 -14.87
N CYS A 54 13.34 -19.68 -14.25
CA CYS A 54 12.92 -18.45 -14.92
C CYS A 54 14.12 -17.66 -15.46
N ASN A 55 15.20 -17.52 -14.68
CA ASN A 55 16.40 -16.83 -15.13
C ASN A 55 17.06 -17.53 -16.31
N GLN A 56 17.12 -18.87 -16.33
CA GLN A 56 17.63 -19.61 -17.48
C GLN A 56 16.80 -19.35 -18.74
N VAL A 57 15.47 -19.45 -18.64
CA VAL A 57 14.57 -19.18 -19.76
C VAL A 57 14.73 -17.73 -20.25
N LEU A 58 14.85 -16.76 -19.35
CA LEU A 58 15.04 -15.35 -19.71
C LEU A 58 16.37 -15.10 -20.42
N LEU A 59 17.44 -15.77 -20.01
CA LEU A 59 18.75 -15.67 -20.64
C LEU A 59 18.78 -16.33 -22.02
N GLU A 60 18.18 -17.51 -22.16
CA GLU A 60 18.05 -18.21 -23.45
C GLU A 60 17.23 -17.43 -24.47
N HIS A 61 16.26 -16.65 -23.99
CA HIS A 61 15.40 -15.80 -24.80
C HIS A 61 15.76 -14.32 -24.69
N ALA A 62 16.99 -14.01 -24.25
CA ALA A 62 17.52 -12.67 -24.34
C ALA A 62 17.70 -12.37 -25.83
N GLY A 63 16.87 -11.48 -26.37
CA GLY A 63 17.03 -11.08 -27.76
C GLY A 63 18.36 -10.32 -27.98
N PRO A 64 18.64 -9.90 -29.22
CA PRO A 64 19.88 -9.23 -29.57
C PRO A 64 20.17 -8.00 -28.68
N PRO A 65 21.43 -7.50 -28.62
CA PRO A 65 21.75 -6.30 -27.86
C PRO A 65 20.80 -5.14 -28.18
N GLY A 66 20.10 -4.61 -27.17
CA GLY A 66 19.06 -3.59 -27.34
C GLY A 66 17.63 -4.13 -27.56
N PHE A 67 17.43 -5.45 -27.58
CA PHE A 67 16.12 -6.07 -27.64
C PHE A 67 15.34 -5.82 -26.34
N ARG A 68 14.46 -4.82 -26.38
CA ARG A 68 13.37 -4.67 -25.42
C ARG A 68 12.16 -5.37 -26.04
N ARG A 69 11.54 -6.33 -25.33
CA ARG A 69 10.18 -6.74 -25.70
C ARG A 69 9.35 -5.46 -25.70
N GLN A 70 8.81 -5.11 -26.86
CA GLN A 70 7.88 -4.00 -26.95
C GLN A 70 6.63 -4.45 -26.18
N ALA A 71 6.51 -3.87 -25.00
CA ALA A 71 5.29 -3.80 -24.24
C ALA A 71 4.05 -3.60 -25.14
N ASP A 72 3.06 -4.48 -25.04
CA ASP A 72 1.74 -4.25 -25.65
C ASP A 72 1.04 -3.11 -24.89
N GLY A 73 1.32 -1.86 -25.28
CA GLY A 73 0.71 -0.64 -24.74
C GLY A 73 1.56 0.12 -23.70
N PRO A 74 1.12 1.33 -23.29
CA PRO A 74 1.82 2.11 -22.27
C PRO A 74 1.82 1.32 -20.95
N HIS A 75 2.99 0.85 -20.52
CA HIS A 75 3.12 0.28 -19.19
C HIS A 75 2.93 1.38 -18.17
N GLY A 76 2.00 1.17 -17.23
CA GLY A 76 1.98 1.92 -16.00
C GLY A 76 3.35 1.80 -15.35
N ARG A 77 4.07 2.91 -15.24
CA ARG A 77 5.36 2.92 -14.57
C ARG A 77 5.09 3.10 -13.09
N THR A 78 5.48 2.11 -12.29
CA THR A 78 5.51 2.28 -10.84
C THR A 78 6.68 3.19 -10.47
N ILE A 79 6.39 4.30 -9.80
CA ILE A 79 7.39 5.20 -9.25
C ILE A 79 7.17 5.37 -7.75
N SER A 80 8.27 5.46 -7.01
CA SER A 80 8.26 5.71 -5.57
C SER A 80 8.53 7.19 -5.34
N ILE A 81 7.65 7.84 -4.59
CA ILE A 81 7.70 9.27 -4.29
C ILE A 81 7.88 9.46 -2.79
N SER A 82 8.90 10.23 -2.43
CA SER A 82 9.25 10.52 -1.04
C SER A 82 8.63 11.85 -0.60
N LEU A 83 7.71 11.82 0.36
CA LEU A 83 7.02 12.98 0.91
C LEU A 83 7.63 13.32 2.28
N SER A 84 8.81 13.93 2.26
CA SER A 84 9.48 14.43 3.47
C SER A 84 8.88 15.75 3.95
N HIS A 85 8.95 16.02 5.25
CA HIS A 85 8.62 17.34 5.79
C HIS A 85 9.41 17.67 7.07
N SER A 86 9.48 18.96 7.41
CA SER A 86 10.43 19.51 8.40
C SER A 86 10.03 19.31 9.87
N GLU A 87 8.77 19.00 10.17
CA GLU A 87 8.27 18.71 11.53
C GLU A 87 7.86 17.23 11.68
N PRO A 88 7.65 16.67 12.89
CA PRO A 88 7.20 15.28 13.03
C PRO A 88 5.81 15.04 12.42
N ILE A 89 5.67 13.89 11.75
CA ILE A 89 4.69 13.57 10.72
C ILE A 89 3.46 12.88 11.30
N LEU A 90 2.32 13.44 10.92
CA LEU A 90 0.96 13.00 11.20
C LEU A 90 0.59 13.01 12.69
N ASP A 91 -0.12 14.06 13.08
CA ASP A 91 -0.92 14.05 14.30
C ASP A 91 -2.07 13.02 14.17
N THR A 92 -2.75 12.71 15.28
CA THR A 92 -3.76 11.64 15.37
C THR A 92 -4.79 11.72 14.23
N VAL A 93 -5.31 12.91 13.95
CA VAL A 93 -6.29 13.14 12.87
C VAL A 93 -5.71 12.81 11.49
N GLU A 94 -4.46 13.18 11.25
CA GLU A 94 -3.81 12.95 9.96
C GLU A 94 -3.43 11.49 9.76
N ARG A 95 -3.13 10.74 10.84
CA ARG A 95 -2.92 9.29 10.78
C ARG A 95 -4.22 8.57 10.40
N VAL A 96 -5.34 8.98 10.97
CA VAL A 96 -6.66 8.41 10.64
C VAL A 96 -7.07 8.76 9.21
N ALA A 97 -6.79 9.98 8.76
CA ALA A 97 -7.15 10.45 7.41
C ALA A 97 -6.07 10.16 6.34
N LEU A 98 -4.96 9.49 6.68
CA LEU A 98 -3.78 9.39 5.82
C LEU A 98 -4.13 8.84 4.44
N GLU A 99 -4.83 7.71 4.38
CA GLU A 99 -5.18 7.10 3.09
C GLU A 99 -6.06 8.01 2.23
N ALA A 100 -7.00 8.73 2.83
CA ALA A 100 -7.85 9.68 2.11
C ALA A 100 -7.04 10.88 1.59
N LEU A 101 -6.11 11.39 2.38
CA LEU A 101 -5.18 12.45 1.98
C LEU A 101 -4.29 11.99 0.82
N LEU A 102 -3.77 10.77 0.87
CA LEU A 102 -2.95 10.20 -0.20
C LEU A 102 -3.75 10.01 -1.49
N ARG A 103 -5.00 9.56 -1.40
CA ARG A 103 -5.90 9.44 -2.55
C ARG A 103 -6.18 10.81 -3.19
N ALA A 104 -6.44 11.84 -2.38
CA ALA A 104 -6.65 13.20 -2.85
C ALA A 104 -5.39 13.78 -3.51
N LEU A 105 -4.22 13.56 -2.91
CA LEU A 105 -2.93 13.97 -3.49
C LEU A 105 -2.71 13.32 -4.85
N ILE A 106 -2.95 12.02 -4.98
CA ILE A 106 -2.69 11.28 -6.21
C ILE A 106 -3.72 11.60 -7.29
N ALA A 107 -4.97 11.91 -6.92
CA ALA A 107 -5.97 12.42 -7.86
C ALA A 107 -5.58 13.77 -8.48
N ALA A 108 -4.71 14.55 -7.82
CA ALA A 108 -4.14 15.78 -8.37
C ALA A 108 -2.89 15.55 -9.25
N LEU A 109 -2.37 14.31 -9.28
CA LEU A 109 -1.26 13.93 -10.16
C LEU A 109 -1.80 13.42 -11.51
N PRO A 110 -1.12 13.70 -12.62
CA PRO A 110 -1.60 13.33 -13.95
C PRO A 110 -1.55 11.81 -14.15
N ASP A 111 -2.65 11.25 -14.67
CA ASP A 111 -2.83 9.82 -15.01
C ASP A 111 -2.17 8.88 -14.01
N SER A 112 -2.42 9.10 -12.73
CA SER A 112 -1.74 8.43 -11.63
C SER A 112 -2.72 7.69 -10.72
N ARG A 113 -2.26 6.55 -10.20
CA ARG A 113 -3.02 5.71 -9.27
C ARG A 113 -2.12 5.32 -8.09
N LEU A 114 -2.70 5.33 -6.89
CA LEU A 114 -2.04 4.82 -5.70
C LEU A 114 -1.91 3.30 -5.77
N VAL A 115 -0.70 2.78 -5.60
CA VAL A 115 -0.41 1.35 -5.52
C VAL A 115 -0.16 0.94 -4.07
N GLY A 116 0.57 1.76 -3.32
CA GLY A 116 0.93 1.48 -1.95
C GLY A 116 1.55 2.68 -1.27
N TRP A 117 1.75 2.59 0.04
CA TRP A 117 2.47 3.61 0.80
C TRP A 117 3.13 2.97 2.00
N SER A 118 4.22 3.58 2.46
CA SER A 118 4.89 3.21 3.69
C SER A 118 5.22 4.46 4.49
N TYR A 119 5.17 4.34 5.81
CA TYR A 119 5.49 5.41 6.72
C TYR A 119 6.58 4.93 7.67
N LEU A 120 7.67 5.68 7.73
CA LEU A 120 8.79 5.43 8.62
C LEU A 120 8.88 6.60 9.61
N HIS A 121 8.70 6.30 10.89
CA HIS A 121 8.90 7.24 12.00
C HIS A 121 10.24 6.93 12.68
N GLY A 122 11.18 7.87 12.63
CA GLY A 122 12.44 7.76 13.35
C GLY A 122 12.40 8.64 14.60
N GLN A 123 12.45 8.02 15.80
CA GLN A 123 12.54 8.72 17.10
C GLN A 123 13.60 9.85 17.06
N ASP A 124 13.16 11.07 16.76
CA ASP A 124 13.97 12.30 16.71
C ASP A 124 14.88 12.52 15.49
N ARG A 125 14.74 11.76 14.40
CA ARG A 125 15.62 11.93 13.23
C ARG A 125 14.90 12.26 11.93
N PHE A 126 13.90 11.49 11.52
CA PHE A 126 13.20 11.73 10.26
C PHE A 126 11.82 11.09 10.25
N ASP A 127 10.85 11.96 9.99
CA ASP A 127 9.60 11.69 9.32
C ASP A 127 9.73 11.30 7.85
N LEU A 128 9.40 10.07 7.41
CA LEU A 128 9.29 9.78 5.97
C LEU A 128 8.00 9.06 5.61
N LEU A 129 7.20 9.71 4.75
CA LEU A 129 6.09 9.07 4.06
C LEU A 129 6.48 8.80 2.61
N THR A 130 6.46 7.54 2.19
CA THR A 130 6.73 7.14 0.82
C THR A 130 5.45 6.64 0.18
N VAL A 131 5.12 7.15 -1.01
CA VAL A 131 3.97 6.69 -1.80
C VAL A 131 4.44 6.02 -3.07
N GLU A 132 3.84 4.90 -3.40
CA GLU A 132 4.06 4.18 -4.64
C GLU A 132 2.88 4.45 -5.56
N ILE A 133 3.17 5.01 -6.72
CA ILE A 133 2.15 5.31 -7.72
C ILE A 133 2.46 4.63 -9.03
N GLU A 134 1.40 4.22 -9.73
CA GLU A 134 1.45 3.80 -11.11
C GLU A 134 1.01 4.99 -11.96
N THR A 135 1.79 5.36 -12.99
CA THR A 135 1.44 6.48 -13.88
C THR A 135 1.69 6.19 -15.35
N THR A 136 0.83 6.75 -16.21
CA THR A 136 0.98 6.74 -17.68
C THR A 136 1.22 8.14 -18.27
N SER A 137 1.40 9.17 -17.42
CA SER A 137 1.44 10.60 -17.81
C SER A 137 2.64 11.02 -18.68
N GLY A 138 3.57 10.12 -18.98
CA GLY A 138 4.80 10.41 -19.72
C GLY A 138 5.80 11.33 -18.98
N GLN A 139 5.45 11.86 -17.80
CA GLN A 139 6.32 12.73 -17.02
C GLN A 139 7.54 12.00 -16.46
N THR A 140 8.62 12.75 -16.21
CA THR A 140 9.80 12.18 -15.56
C THR A 140 9.51 11.87 -14.09
N ALA A 141 10.28 10.96 -13.50
CA ALA A 141 10.10 10.65 -12.08
C ALA A 141 10.43 11.87 -11.19
N GLU A 142 11.34 12.72 -11.64
CA GLU A 142 11.74 13.96 -10.94
C GLU A 142 10.62 15.00 -10.95
N ASP A 143 9.98 15.22 -12.10
CA ASP A 143 8.83 16.14 -12.21
C ASP A 143 7.66 15.67 -11.33
N MET A 144 7.37 14.36 -11.35
CA MET A 144 6.33 13.75 -10.52
C MET A 144 6.65 13.88 -9.02
N GLN A 145 7.91 13.67 -8.65
CA GLN A 145 8.40 13.87 -7.28
C GLN A 145 8.22 15.32 -6.83
N ALA A 146 8.63 16.29 -7.64
CA ALA A 146 8.49 17.71 -7.33
C ALA A 146 7.01 18.13 -7.22
N LEU A 147 6.16 17.68 -8.14
CA LEU A 147 4.74 17.98 -8.15
C LEU A 147 4.03 17.41 -6.91
N ALA A 148 4.31 16.16 -6.56
CA ALA A 148 3.73 15.50 -5.40
C ALA A 148 4.20 16.14 -4.09
N ALA A 149 5.49 16.47 -3.97
CA ALA A 149 6.02 17.17 -2.82
C ALA A 149 5.35 18.55 -2.63
N ALA A 150 5.17 19.32 -3.70
CA ALA A 150 4.50 20.62 -3.64
C ALA A 150 3.00 20.52 -3.27
N HIS A 151 2.30 19.46 -3.72
CA HIS A 151 0.92 19.20 -3.30
C HIS A 151 0.85 18.78 -1.82
N TRP A 152 1.74 17.90 -1.40
CA TRP A 152 1.84 17.45 -0.02
C TRP A 152 2.10 18.62 0.92
N GLN A 153 3.07 19.48 0.59
CA GLN A 153 3.42 20.65 1.39
C GLN A 153 2.23 21.61 1.54
N ARG A 154 1.50 21.92 0.45
CA ARG A 154 0.28 22.74 0.53
C ARG A 154 -0.80 22.13 1.42
N LEU A 155 -1.05 20.81 1.32
CA LEU A 155 -2.03 20.13 2.18
C LEU A 155 -1.62 20.23 3.66
N ARG A 156 -0.32 20.09 3.95
CA ARG A 156 0.24 20.23 5.30
C ARG A 156 0.11 21.65 5.83
N ASP A 157 0.43 22.66 5.02
CA ASP A 157 0.32 24.06 5.42
C ASP A 157 -1.12 24.42 5.80
N ILE A 158 -2.11 23.93 5.04
CA ILE A 158 -3.53 24.11 5.35
C ILE A 158 -3.89 23.41 6.67
N SER A 159 -3.43 22.18 6.88
CA SER A 159 -3.67 21.42 8.12
C SER A 159 -3.07 22.11 9.35
N LEU A 160 -1.85 22.64 9.25
CA LEU A 160 -1.16 23.35 10.33
C LEU A 160 -1.82 24.70 10.62
N ALA A 161 -2.11 25.50 9.59
CA ALA A 161 -2.81 26.78 9.74
C ALA A 161 -4.17 26.60 10.41
N ALA A 162 -4.87 25.51 10.08
CA ALA A 162 -6.16 25.20 10.67
C ALA A 162 -6.08 24.89 12.18
N ARG A 163 -4.98 24.29 12.66
CA ARG A 163 -4.76 24.06 14.11
C ARG A 163 -4.39 25.32 14.87
N GLN A 164 -3.75 26.28 14.20
CA GLN A 164 -3.34 27.54 14.80
C GLN A 164 -4.48 28.58 14.79
N ALA A 165 -5.60 28.29 14.10
CA ALA A 165 -6.75 29.17 14.06
C ALA A 165 -7.37 29.34 15.48
N PRO A 166 -7.75 30.56 15.86
CA PRO A 166 -8.38 30.81 17.16
C PRO A 166 -9.71 30.05 17.28
N ALA A 167 -10.02 29.56 18.48
CA ALA A 167 -11.20 28.73 18.76
C ALA A 167 -12.56 29.37 18.40
N ASN A 168 -12.58 30.68 18.14
CA ASN A 168 -13.77 31.44 17.75
C ASN A 168 -13.89 31.66 16.23
N GLY A 169 -12.98 31.10 15.43
CA GLY A 169 -13.00 31.15 13.97
C GLY A 169 -13.84 30.03 13.34
N GLU A 170 -14.18 30.19 12.07
CA GLU A 170 -14.88 29.17 11.28
C GLU A 170 -13.97 27.94 11.12
N VAL A 171 -14.49 26.74 11.44
CA VAL A 171 -13.71 25.49 11.41
C VAL A 171 -13.25 25.22 9.97
N PRO A 172 -11.94 25.09 9.71
CA PRO A 172 -11.46 24.85 8.35
C PRO A 172 -11.98 23.52 7.78
N PRO A 173 -12.31 23.46 6.47
CA PRO A 173 -12.98 22.31 5.86
C PRO A 173 -12.25 20.97 6.04
N LEU A 174 -10.91 21.00 6.05
CA LEU A 174 -10.07 19.82 6.25
C LEU A 174 -10.18 19.25 7.67
N ILE A 175 -10.33 20.10 8.68
CA ILE A 175 -10.56 19.68 10.07
C ILE A 175 -11.94 19.03 10.18
N ALA A 176 -12.98 19.65 9.60
CA ALA A 176 -14.33 19.08 9.61
C ALA A 176 -14.39 17.69 8.93
N ILE A 177 -13.68 17.50 7.82
CA ILE A 177 -13.54 16.18 7.16
C ILE A 177 -12.83 15.18 8.09
N GLY A 178 -11.74 15.60 8.74
CA GLY A 178 -11.00 14.77 9.70
C GLY A 178 -11.84 14.36 10.91
N GLU A 179 -12.61 15.28 11.49
CA GLU A 179 -13.54 15.01 12.58
C GLU A 179 -14.63 14.03 12.17
N THR A 180 -15.20 14.21 10.97
CA THR A 180 -16.21 13.30 10.41
C THR A 180 -15.62 11.90 10.21
N ALA A 181 -14.40 11.79 9.70
CA ALA A 181 -13.70 10.51 9.53
C ALA A 181 -13.40 9.84 10.88
N MET A 182 -12.95 10.60 11.89
CA MET A 182 -12.72 10.05 13.23
C MET A 182 -14.02 9.57 13.88
N GLN A 183 -15.12 10.31 13.71
CA GLN A 183 -16.43 9.93 14.25
C GLN A 183 -16.94 8.63 13.59
N ALA A 184 -16.75 8.49 12.28
CA ALA A 184 -17.08 7.26 11.57
C ALA A 184 -16.24 6.06 12.05
N ALA A 185 -14.93 6.26 12.24
CA ALA A 185 -14.03 5.22 12.75
C ALA A 185 -14.40 4.75 14.17
N ARG A 186 -14.75 5.67 15.08
CA ARG A 186 -15.26 5.35 16.42
C ARG A 186 -16.54 4.54 16.36
N THR A 187 -17.50 4.98 15.55
CA THR A 187 -18.79 4.30 15.39
C THR A 187 -18.62 2.88 14.89
N PHE A 188 -17.70 2.65 13.94
CA PHE A 188 -17.37 1.31 13.46
C PHE A 188 -16.74 0.44 14.57
N ALA A 189 -15.79 0.98 15.33
CA ALA A 189 -15.16 0.26 16.44
C ALA A 189 -16.18 -0.15 17.51
N ASP A 190 -17.11 0.73 17.87
CA ASP A 190 -18.19 0.44 18.82
C ASP A 190 -19.13 -0.66 18.30
N ALA A 191 -19.49 -0.61 17.00
CA ALA A 191 -20.32 -1.63 16.38
C ALA A 191 -19.64 -3.01 16.37
N VAL A 192 -18.34 -3.07 16.09
CA VAL A 192 -17.55 -4.31 16.14
C VAL A 192 -17.48 -4.85 17.57
N ALA A 193 -17.25 -4.00 18.57
CA ALA A 193 -17.22 -4.39 19.98
C ALA A 193 -18.58 -4.92 20.48
N GLN A 194 -19.69 -4.31 20.05
CA GLN A 194 -21.04 -4.77 20.36
C GLN A 194 -21.37 -6.11 19.67
N ALA A 195 -20.91 -6.32 18.43
CA ALA A 195 -21.07 -7.59 17.74
C ALA A 195 -20.29 -8.72 18.44
N ALA A 196 -19.08 -8.44 18.91
CA ALA A 196 -18.23 -9.42 19.61
C ALA A 196 -18.79 -9.84 21.00
N THR A 197 -19.50 -8.95 21.69
CA THR A 197 -20.15 -9.27 22.98
C THR A 197 -21.46 -10.03 22.81
N LYS A 198 -22.18 -9.82 21.71
CA LYS A 198 -23.43 -10.55 21.40
C LYS A 198 -23.19 -12.02 21.10
N ASP A 199 -22.05 -12.36 20.49
CA ASP A 199 -21.67 -13.74 20.17
C ASP A 199 -21.26 -14.55 21.42
N GLN A 200 -20.84 -13.89 22.50
CA GLN A 200 -20.51 -14.53 23.80
C GLN A 200 -21.74 -14.81 24.68
N ASN A 201 -22.89 -14.23 24.36
CA ASN A 201 -24.15 -14.38 25.10
C ASN A 201 -25.18 -15.28 24.39
N ALA A 202 -24.78 -16.03 23.35
CA ALA A 202 -25.64 -17.03 22.75
C ALA A 202 -25.81 -18.23 23.71
N PRO A 203 -27.04 -18.66 24.05
CA PRO A 203 -27.25 -19.83 24.89
C PRO A 203 -26.81 -21.09 24.13
N VAL A 204 -26.00 -21.93 24.80
CA VAL A 204 -25.58 -23.27 24.36
C VAL A 204 -26.78 -24.20 24.21
#